data_AF-A0A7S2DVV9-F1
#
_entry.id   AF-A0A7S2DVV9-F1
#
_cell.length_a   1.000
_cell.length_b   1.000
_cell.length_c   1.000
_cell.angle_alpha   90.00
_cell.angle_beta   90.00
_cell.angle_gamma   90.00
#
_symmetry.space_group_name_H-M   'P 1'
#
loop_
_entity.id
_entity.type
_entity.pdbx_description
1 polymer ?
#
loop_
_entity_poly.entity_id
_entity_poly.type
_entity_poly.pdbx_seq_one_letter_code
_entity_poly.pdbx_strand_id
1 'polypeptide(L)'
;MVDVVYEPPQVANETSVVVAEDAAALAQVERASTIAKALGLQLVGVAYAHPPRHHVMEIGELSTIVRHRAEAIAADGRAADLFVGMRFRPVYEDEPIDADVTAEVYQPTDQFASLVLDRGVVADAG
;
A
#
# COMPACT_ATOMS: atom_id res chain seq x y z
N MET A 1 -0.03 14.96 -5.66
CA MET A 1 -0.48 14.42 -6.96
C MET A 1 0.21 13.08 -7.14
N VAL A 2 -0.47 12.04 -7.62
CA VAL A 2 0.16 10.77 -7.98
C VAL A 2 0.47 10.82 -9.47
N ASP A 3 1.74 10.76 -9.84
CA ASP A 3 2.17 10.89 -11.23
C ASP A 3 2.32 9.55 -11.94
N VAL A 4 2.79 8.53 -11.21
CA VAL A 4 3.13 7.20 -11.75
C VAL A 4 2.82 6.12 -10.71
N VAL A 5 2.38 4.95 -11.18
CA VAL A 5 2.26 3.72 -10.38
C VAL A 5 3.29 2.71 -10.90
N TYR A 6 3.97 2.04 -9.98
CA TYR A 6 4.87 0.93 -10.27
C TYR A 6 4.38 -0.31 -9.53
N GLU A 7 4.19 -1.40 -10.26
CA GLU A 7 3.86 -2.71 -9.69
C GLU A 7 5.15 -3.53 -9.53
N PRO A 8 5.51 -3.95 -8.29
CA PRO A 8 6.66 -4.81 -8.10
C PRO A 8 6.41 -6.21 -8.69
N PRO A 9 7.46 -6.99 -8.98
CA PRO A 9 7.29 -8.39 -9.36
C PRO A 9 6.44 -9.13 -8.31
N GLN A 10 5.34 -9.73 -8.77
CA GLN A 10 4.34 -10.34 -7.90
C GLN A 10 3.66 -11.52 -8.58
N VAL A 11 3.15 -12.44 -7.79
CA VAL A 11 2.26 -13.53 -8.23
C VAL A 11 0.89 -13.27 -7.62
N ALA A 12 -0.10 -13.06 -8.48
CA ALA A 12 -1.47 -12.80 -8.07
C ALA A 12 -2.42 -13.88 -8.59
N ASN A 13 -3.47 -14.16 -7.82
CA ASN A 13 -4.64 -14.93 -8.23
C ASN A 13 -5.91 -14.18 -7.80
N GLU A 14 -7.07 -14.81 -8.00
CA GLU A 14 -8.39 -14.25 -7.67
C GLU A 14 -8.61 -13.91 -6.18
N THR A 15 -7.78 -14.44 -5.27
CA THR A 15 -7.96 -14.29 -3.82
C THR A 15 -6.75 -13.76 -3.08
N SER A 16 -5.56 -13.81 -3.66
CA SER A 16 -4.32 -13.37 -3.00
C SER A 16 -3.30 -12.80 -3.97
N VAL A 17 -2.42 -11.98 -3.42
CA VAL A 17 -1.22 -11.46 -4.09
C VAL A 17 -0.02 -11.72 -3.19
N VAL A 18 1.08 -12.16 -3.78
CA VAL A 18 2.36 -12.36 -3.09
C VAL A 18 3.41 -11.57 -3.86
N VAL A 19 4.00 -10.57 -3.19
CA VAL A 19 5.11 -9.79 -3.74
C VAL A 19 6.37 -10.66 -3.68
N ALA A 20 7.13 -10.71 -4.77
CA ALA A 20 8.37 -11.48 -4.82
C ALA A 20 9.47 -10.75 -4.05
N GLU A 21 10.15 -11.48 -3.16
CA GLU A 21 11.24 -10.96 -2.31
C GLU A 21 12.62 -11.52 -2.69
N ASP A 22 12.72 -12.21 -3.83
CA ASP A 22 14.01 -12.70 -4.31
C ASP A 22 14.93 -11.55 -4.78
N ALA A 23 16.23 -11.83 -4.88
CA ALA A 23 17.24 -10.82 -5.21
C ALA A 23 16.99 -10.14 -6.57
N ALA A 24 16.38 -10.83 -7.53
CA ALA A 24 16.08 -10.25 -8.83
C ALA A 24 14.89 -9.29 -8.73
N ALA A 25 13.87 -9.64 -7.95
CA ALA A 25 12.73 -8.77 -7.67
C ALA A 25 13.16 -7.49 -6.92
N LEU A 26 13.96 -7.63 -5.86
CA LEU A 26 14.49 -6.50 -5.09
C LEU A 26 15.33 -5.55 -5.96
N ALA A 27 16.15 -6.09 -6.86
CA ALA A 27 16.95 -5.29 -7.79
C ALA A 27 16.08 -4.48 -8.79
N GLN A 28 14.89 -4.98 -9.14
CA GLN A 28 13.96 -4.23 -9.98
C GLN A 28 13.30 -3.08 -9.21
N VAL A 29 12.87 -3.32 -7.97
CA VAL A 29 12.30 -2.30 -7.09
C VAL A 29 13.31 -1.18 -6.82
N GLU A 30 14.57 -1.54 -6.55
CA GLU A 30 15.65 -0.58 -6.34
C GLU A 30 15.93 0.26 -7.60
N ARG A 31 15.93 -0.38 -8.78
CA ARG A 31 16.10 0.33 -10.05
C ARG A 31 14.96 1.31 -10.30
N ALA A 32 13.70 0.90 -10.10
CA ALA A 32 12.53 1.75 -10.24
C ALA A 32 12.62 2.95 -9.29
N SER A 33 13.00 2.71 -8.03
CA SER A 33 13.20 3.76 -7.02
C SER A 33 14.31 4.75 -7.40
N THR A 34 15.40 4.26 -7.99
CA THR A 34 16.50 5.11 -8.47
C THR A 34 16.05 6.01 -9.62
N ILE A 35 15.29 5.48 -10.58
CA ILE A 35 14.74 6.26 -11.69
C ILE A 35 13.75 7.30 -11.18
N ALA A 36 12.85 6.93 -10.27
CA ALA A 36 11.88 7.85 -9.67
C ALA A 36 12.58 9.03 -9.00
N LYS A 37 13.61 8.76 -8.17
CA LYS A 37 14.43 9.81 -7.53
C LYS A 37 15.13 10.71 -8.55
N ALA A 38 15.67 10.15 -9.63
CA ALA A 38 16.32 10.92 -10.69
C ALA A 38 15.34 11.84 -11.44
N LEU A 39 14.06 11.49 -11.48
CA LEU A 39 12.97 12.30 -12.04
C LEU A 39 12.37 13.28 -11.02
N GLY A 40 12.89 13.33 -9.79
CA GLY A 40 12.35 14.16 -8.71
C GLY A 40 11.02 13.64 -8.13
N LEU A 41 10.66 12.39 -8.42
CA LEU A 41 9.48 11.74 -7.88
C LEU A 41 9.76 11.20 -6.48
N GLN A 42 8.70 11.10 -5.69
CA GLN A 42 8.73 10.57 -4.33
C GLN A 42 7.70 9.46 -4.18
N LEU A 43 8.01 8.46 -3.35
CA LEU A 43 7.04 7.45 -2.98
C LEU A 43 6.01 8.06 -2.02
N VAL A 44 4.79 8.28 -2.51
CA VAL A 44 3.70 8.94 -1.77
C VAL A 44 2.59 7.98 -1.32
N GLY A 45 2.80 6.67 -1.44
CA GLY A 45 1.81 5.71 -1.00
C GLY A 45 1.99 4.31 -1.54
N VAL A 46 1.04 3.46 -1.16
CA VAL A 46 0.85 2.11 -1.69
C VAL A 46 -0.58 1.98 -2.19
N ALA A 47 -0.76 1.26 -3.29
CA ALA A 47 -2.06 0.95 -3.83
C ALA A 47 -2.21 -0.56 -4.00
N TYR A 48 -3.41 -1.09 -3.74
CA TYR A 48 -3.71 -2.48 -3.96
C TYR A 48 -5.19 -2.67 -4.30
N ALA A 49 -5.49 -3.77 -5.00
CA ALA A 49 -6.85 -4.15 -5.37
C ALA A 49 -7.32 -5.28 -4.46
N HIS A 50 -8.52 -5.11 -3.89
CA HIS A 50 -9.14 -6.12 -3.06
C HIS A 50 -10.14 -6.95 -3.89
N PRO A 51 -10.19 -8.29 -3.72
CA PRO A 51 -11.18 -9.13 -4.38
C PRO A 51 -12.62 -8.78 -3.99
N PRO A 52 -13.62 -9.16 -4.81
CA PRO A 52 -15.04 -8.90 -4.53
C PRO A 52 -15.51 -9.66 -3.28
N ARG A 53 -15.42 -9.05 -2.10
CA ARG A 53 -16.01 -9.53 -0.84
C ARG A 53 -16.59 -8.36 -0.03
N HIS A 54 -17.76 -8.55 0.59
CA HIS A 54 -18.32 -7.61 1.58
C HIS A 54 -17.47 -7.67 2.87
N HIS A 55 -16.34 -6.96 2.90
CA HIS A 55 -15.52 -6.84 4.11
C HIS A 55 -14.94 -5.43 4.24
N VAL A 56 -15.05 -4.90 5.45
CA VAL A 56 -14.41 -3.65 5.89
C VAL A 56 -12.89 -3.80 5.81
N MET A 57 -12.13 -2.74 5.63
CA MET A 57 -10.66 -2.80 5.74
C MET A 57 -10.21 -3.62 6.97
N GLU A 58 -9.42 -4.67 6.76
CA GLU A 58 -8.87 -5.50 7.83
C GLU A 58 -7.70 -4.80 8.54
N ILE A 59 -7.52 -5.12 9.82
CA ILE A 59 -6.40 -4.58 10.61
C ILE A 59 -5.05 -5.00 10.00
N GLY A 60 -4.99 -6.20 9.41
CA GLY A 60 -3.82 -6.70 8.68
C GLY A 60 -3.43 -5.76 7.54
N GLU A 61 -4.39 -5.41 6.68
CA GLU A 61 -4.19 -4.47 5.57
C GLU A 61 -3.70 -3.10 6.05
N LEU A 62 -4.31 -2.54 7.11
CA LEU A 62 -3.88 -1.27 7.69
C LEU A 62 -2.45 -1.35 8.25
N SER A 63 -2.08 -2.47 8.86
CA SER A 63 -0.72 -2.67 9.37
C SER A 63 0.31 -2.73 8.24
N THR A 64 -0.03 -3.29 7.08
CA THR A 64 0.82 -3.30 5.89
C THR A 64 1.07 -1.87 5.38
N ILE A 65 0.03 -1.03 5.34
CA ILE A 65 0.17 0.39 4.97
C ILE A 65 1.12 1.10 5.95
N VAL A 66 1.05 0.81 7.25
CA VAL A 66 1.96 1.39 8.25
C VAL A 66 3.42 0.98 8.00
N ARG A 67 3.69 -0.29 7.71
CA ARG A 67 5.06 -0.77 7.47
C ARG A 67 5.66 -0.09 6.23
N HIS A 68 4.91 -0.04 5.13
CA HIS A 68 5.36 0.68 3.94
C HIS A 68 5.54 2.19 4.17
N ARG A 69 4.67 2.83 4.98
CA ARG A 69 4.87 4.22 5.38
C ARG A 69 6.20 4.40 6.10
N ALA A 70 6.54 3.51 7.04
CA ALA A 70 7.79 3.58 7.79
C ALA A 70 9.02 3.44 6.88
N GLU A 71 9.00 2.48 5.95
CA GLU A 71 10.04 2.30 4.93
C GLU A 71 10.21 3.53 4.04
N ALA A 72 9.10 4.11 3.57
CA ALA A 72 9.11 5.32 2.76
C ALA A 72 9.69 6.51 3.52
N ILE A 73 9.33 6.70 4.79
CA ILE A 73 9.87 7.77 5.66
C ILE A 73 11.38 7.58 5.88
N ALA A 74 11.83 6.35 6.10
CA ALA A 74 13.25 6.06 6.28
C ALA A 74 14.06 6.38 5.01
N ALA A 75 13.47 6.19 3.83
CA ALA A 75 14.10 6.51 2.55
C ALA A 75 14.02 8.01 2.19
N ASP A 76 12.93 8.69 2.57
CA ASP A 76 12.70 10.11 2.36
C ASP A 76 11.78 10.67 3.46
N GLY A 77 12.34 11.49 4.36
CA GLY A 77 11.59 12.04 5.50
C GLY A 77 10.34 12.84 5.11
N ARG A 78 10.26 13.38 3.88
CA ARG A 78 9.07 14.09 3.40
C ARG A 78 7.88 13.16 3.12
N ALA A 79 8.10 11.85 3.02
CA ALA A 79 7.02 10.89 2.87
C ALA A 79 6.08 10.86 4.10
N ALA A 80 6.53 11.32 5.26
CA ALA A 80 5.75 11.30 6.50
C ALA A 80 4.38 12.01 6.37
N ASP A 81 4.36 13.09 5.58
CA ASP A 81 3.18 13.95 5.40
C ASP A 81 2.35 13.57 4.16
N LEU A 82 2.92 12.79 3.24
CA LEU A 82 2.33 12.51 1.92
C LEU A 82 1.82 11.08 1.77
N PHE A 83 2.31 10.15 2.59
CA PHE A 83 2.08 8.73 2.38
C PHE A 83 0.62 8.32 2.69
N VAL A 84 -0.04 7.75 1.68
CA VAL A 84 -1.40 7.19 1.80
C VAL A 84 -1.46 5.75 1.31
N GLY A 85 -2.36 4.95 1.90
CA GLY A 85 -2.79 3.67 1.36
C GLY A 85 -4.04 3.85 0.51
N MET A 86 -4.07 3.27 -0.69
CA MET A 86 -5.20 3.32 -1.59
C MET A 86 -5.70 1.91 -1.88
N ARG A 87 -6.97 1.64 -1.57
CA ARG A 87 -7.63 0.36 -1.80
C ARG A 87 -8.64 0.49 -2.92
N PHE A 88 -8.46 -0.28 -3.98
CA PHE A 88 -9.47 -0.42 -5.04
C PHE A 88 -10.38 -1.60 -4.71
N ARG A 89 -11.69 -1.40 -4.80
CA ARG A 89 -12.68 -2.47 -4.59
C ARG A 89 -13.88 -2.30 -5.51
N PRO A 90 -14.61 -3.39 -5.82
CA PRO A 90 -15.90 -3.27 -6.48
C PRO A 90 -16.90 -2.52 -5.59
N VAL A 91 -17.85 -1.88 -6.25
CA VAL A 91 -19.03 -1.28 -5.61
C VAL A 91 -20.17 -2.30 -5.67
N TYR A 92 -20.87 -2.47 -4.55
CA TYR A 92 -22.02 -3.36 -4.47
C TYR A 92 -23.34 -2.63 -4.76
N GLU A 93 -24.36 -3.39 -5.19
CA GLU A 93 -25.68 -2.84 -5.56
C GLU A 93 -26.39 -2.11 -4.40
N ASP A 94 -26.02 -2.42 -3.16
CA ASP A 94 -26.58 -1.81 -1.95
C ASP A 94 -25.85 -0.52 -1.51
N GLU A 95 -24.81 -0.10 -2.24
CA GLU A 95 -24.06 1.11 -1.95
C GLU A 95 -24.59 2.33 -2.72
N PRO A 96 -24.55 3.54 -2.13
CA PRO A 96 -25.00 4.77 -2.78
C PRO A 96 -23.93 5.34 -3.74
N ILE A 97 -23.23 4.49 -4.49
CA ILE A 97 -22.14 4.87 -5.40
C ILE A 97 -22.51 4.38 -6.81
N ASP A 98 -22.59 5.29 -7.78
CA ASP A 98 -22.88 4.96 -9.19
C ASP A 98 -21.57 4.69 -9.95
N ALA A 99 -20.98 3.51 -9.72
CA ALA A 99 -19.76 3.03 -10.37
C ALA A 99 -19.61 1.51 -10.21
N ASP A 100 -18.78 0.86 -11.04
CA ASP A 100 -18.44 -0.57 -10.87
C ASP A 100 -17.31 -0.78 -9.84
N VAL A 101 -16.42 0.20 -9.71
CA VAL A 101 -15.21 0.17 -8.88
C VAL A 101 -15.06 1.51 -8.17
N THR A 102 -14.66 1.46 -6.91
CA THR A 102 -14.31 2.64 -6.10
C THR A 102 -12.89 2.54 -5.55
N ALA A 103 -12.34 3.68 -5.15
CA ALA A 103 -11.06 3.80 -4.48
C ALA A 103 -11.26 4.42 -3.10
N GLU A 104 -10.80 3.72 -2.08
CA GLU A 104 -10.82 4.17 -0.70
C GLU A 104 -9.39 4.56 -0.28
N VAL A 105 -9.23 5.74 0.31
CA VAL A 105 -7.91 6.26 0.70
C VAL A 105 -7.82 6.31 2.22
N TYR A 106 -6.74 5.74 2.74
CA TYR A 106 -6.48 5.60 4.17
C TYR A 106 -5.12 6.20 4.52
N GLN A 107 -5.09 6.96 5.60
CA GLN A 107 -3.85 7.41 6.22
C GLN A 107 -3.85 6.91 7.67
N PRO A 108 -2.94 5.99 8.03
CA PRO A 108 -2.82 5.55 9.40
C PRO A 108 -2.52 6.71 10.34
N THR A 109 -3.15 6.73 11.51
CA THR A 109 -2.81 7.70 12.56
C THR A 109 -1.46 7.34 13.18
N ASP A 110 -0.74 8.33 13.71
CA ASP A 110 0.53 8.08 14.39
C ASP A 110 0.36 7.16 15.61
N GLN A 111 -0.79 7.21 16.29
CA GLN A 111 -1.10 6.29 17.37
C GLN A 111 -1.16 4.84 16.90
N PHE A 112 -1.85 4.57 15.78
CA PHE A 112 -1.90 3.22 15.23
C PHE A 112 -0.53 2.78 14.69
N ALA A 113 0.21 3.71 14.07
CA ALA A 113 1.57 3.44 13.61
C ALA A 113 2.49 2.97 14.76
N SER A 114 2.47 3.67 15.90
CA SER A 114 3.22 3.25 17.10
C SER A 114 2.77 1.89 17.66
N LEU A 115 1.48 1.54 17.58
CA LEU A 115 1.03 0.23 18.03
C LEU A 115 1.57 -0.91 17.16
N VAL A 116 1.66 -0.69 15.85
CA VAL A 116 2.19 -1.67 14.90
C VAL A 116 3.71 -1.77 15.01
N LEU A 117 4.42 -0.64 14.93
CA LEU A 117 5.88 -0.59 14.82
C LEU A 117 6.59 -0.81 16.16
N ASP A 118 6.12 -0.18 17.24
CA ASP A 118 6.84 -0.18 18.52
C ASP A 118 6.41 -1.32 19.45
N ARG A 119 5.14 -1.72 19.35
CA ARG A 119 4.53 -2.69 20.26
C ARG A 119 4.21 -4.04 19.62
N GLY A 120 4.35 -4.17 18.31
CA GLY A 120 4.09 -5.42 17.58
C GLY A 120 2.68 -5.99 17.81
N VAL A 121 1.70 -5.12 18.06
CA VAL A 121 0.33 -5.54 18.47
C VAL A 121 -0.42 -6.24 17.34
N VAL A 122 0.04 -6.07 16.10
CA VAL A 122 -0.50 -6.73 14.92
C VAL A 122 0.63 -7.55 14.29
N ALA A 123 0.58 -8.88 14.46
CA ALA A 123 1.46 -9.78 13.73
C ALA A 123 1.14 -9.70 12.23
N ASP A 124 2.14 -9.95 11.38
CA ASP A 124 1.97 -9.93 9.92
C ASP A 124 0.76 -10.77 9.51
N ALA A 125 -0.19 -10.14 8.82
CA ALA A 125 -1.26 -10.87 8.15
C ALA A 125 -0.62 -11.59 6.96
N GLY A 126 -0.37 -12.89 7.13
CA GLY A 126 0.06 -13.80 6.07
C GLY A 126 -1.06 -14.16 5.13
#